data_AF-A0A925MDD7-F1
#
_entry.id   AF-A0A925MDD7-F1
#
_cell.length_a   1.000
_cell.length_b   1.000
_cell.length_c   1.000
_cell.angle_alpha   90.00
_cell.angle_beta   90.00
_cell.angle_gamma   90.00
#
_symmetry.space_group_name_H-M   'P 1'
#
loop_
_entity.id
_entity.type
_entity.pdbx_description
1 polymer ?
#
loop_
_entity_poly.entity_id
_entity_poly.type
_entity_poly.pdbx_seq_one_letter_code
_entity_poly.pdbx_strand_id
1 'polypeptide(L)'
;MAPNTWLTLDTVLDPFKHADGRPYTSKDCVNIERQLGFTYGHGSLEPSKVTHEAAAAKIRSTRALHISGVNRAAIRGSFLISAFAVIDGKPQHLGTEAVLSRWSVQGCANCQTHLDATAVIPLPEDIAAALSPTPPSTKAILATMPSGQVHVGVVVHGRDGVLFSNLPAGVDAKSTGKLAAASISKNAPVNRIKARLEIR
;
A
#
# COMPACT_ATOMS: atom_id res chain seq x y z
N MET A 1 -20.98 9.31 -14.78
CA MET A 1 -21.06 10.00 -13.47
C MET A 1 -20.05 11.13 -13.40
N ALA A 2 -20.40 12.26 -12.79
CA ALA A 2 -19.51 13.42 -12.68
C ALA A 2 -18.49 13.28 -11.53
N PRO A 3 -17.35 13.98 -11.57
CA PRO A 3 -16.40 14.02 -10.45
C PRO A 3 -17.04 14.56 -9.16
N ASN A 4 -16.55 14.12 -8.00
CA ASN A 4 -17.07 14.51 -6.68
C ASN A 4 -18.54 14.15 -6.41
N THR A 5 -19.16 13.30 -7.22
CA THR A 5 -20.49 12.76 -6.93
C THR A 5 -20.42 11.87 -5.70
N TRP A 6 -21.31 12.11 -4.73
CA TRP A 6 -21.44 11.26 -3.54
C TRP A 6 -21.88 9.85 -3.93
N LEU A 7 -21.13 8.86 -3.47
CA LEU A 7 -21.44 7.45 -3.68
C LEU A 7 -22.23 6.92 -2.50
N THR A 8 -23.38 6.32 -2.78
CA THR A 8 -24.26 5.70 -1.77
C THR A 8 -24.68 4.31 -2.24
N LEU A 9 -25.44 3.59 -1.41
CA LEU A 9 -25.98 2.29 -1.79
C LEU A 9 -26.97 2.36 -2.97
N ASP A 10 -27.49 3.55 -3.27
CA ASP A 10 -28.40 3.83 -4.39
C ASP A 10 -27.67 4.23 -5.67
N THR A 11 -26.33 4.38 -5.63
CA THR A 11 -25.55 4.70 -6.83
C THR A 11 -25.61 3.54 -7.82
N VAL A 12 -25.87 3.88 -9.09
CA VAL A 12 -25.91 2.93 -10.20
C VAL A 12 -24.54 2.30 -10.43
N LEU A 13 -24.52 0.98 -10.54
CA LEU A 13 -23.34 0.16 -10.84
C LEU A 13 -23.22 -0.08 -12.34
N ASP A 14 -22.85 0.94 -13.10
CA ASP A 14 -22.61 0.79 -14.53
C ASP A 14 -21.46 -0.20 -14.83
N PRO A 15 -21.54 -0.99 -15.90
CA PRO A 15 -22.60 -1.05 -16.91
C PRO A 15 -23.67 -2.12 -16.63
N PHE A 16 -23.80 -2.60 -15.39
CA PHE A 16 -24.60 -3.76 -15.06
C PHE A 16 -26.10 -3.43 -15.03
N LYS A 17 -26.90 -4.26 -15.71
CA LYS A 17 -28.36 -4.11 -15.79
C LYS A 17 -29.04 -5.44 -15.50
N HIS A 18 -30.18 -5.37 -14.83
CA HIS A 18 -31.14 -6.46 -14.71
C HIS A 18 -31.66 -6.86 -16.10
N ALA A 19 -32.29 -8.03 -16.19
CA ALA A 19 -32.86 -8.53 -17.46
C ALA A 19 -33.95 -7.60 -18.04
N ASP A 20 -34.66 -6.87 -17.18
CA ASP A 20 -35.66 -5.85 -17.55
C ASP A 20 -35.03 -4.52 -18.00
N GLY A 21 -33.71 -4.39 -17.98
CA GLY A 21 -32.96 -3.20 -18.37
C GLY A 21 -32.75 -2.18 -17.25
N ARG A 22 -33.31 -2.40 -16.05
CA ARG A 22 -33.06 -1.54 -14.88
C ARG A 22 -31.59 -1.63 -14.45
N PRO A 23 -30.92 -0.52 -14.13
CA PRO A 23 -29.54 -0.57 -13.62
C PRO A 23 -29.46 -1.26 -12.25
N TYR A 24 -28.36 -1.98 -12.01
CA TYR A 24 -28.04 -2.47 -10.67
C TYR A 24 -27.59 -1.35 -9.74
N THR A 25 -27.83 -1.54 -8.45
CA THR A 25 -27.29 -0.74 -7.34
C THR A 25 -26.65 -1.67 -6.30
N SER A 26 -25.89 -1.12 -5.36
CA SER A 26 -25.32 -1.94 -4.27
C SER A 26 -26.39 -2.63 -3.43
N LYS A 27 -27.62 -2.08 -3.35
CA LYS A 27 -28.75 -2.70 -2.63
C LYS A 27 -29.22 -4.01 -3.27
N ASP A 28 -29.03 -4.19 -4.57
CA ASP A 28 -29.40 -5.41 -5.28
C ASP A 28 -28.39 -6.55 -5.05
N CYS A 29 -27.24 -6.28 -4.41
CA CYS A 29 -26.10 -7.19 -4.33
C CYS A 29 -25.59 -7.43 -2.89
N VAL A 30 -26.38 -7.14 -1.86
CA VAL A 30 -25.95 -7.29 -0.45
C VAL A 30 -25.99 -8.75 0.00
N ASN A 31 -27.07 -9.46 -0.35
CA ASN A 31 -27.26 -10.87 -0.04
C ASN A 31 -27.17 -11.69 -1.32
N ILE A 32 -25.98 -12.24 -1.56
CA ILE A 32 -25.66 -12.97 -2.79
C ILE A 32 -26.52 -14.22 -2.98
N GLU A 33 -27.00 -14.85 -1.90
CA GLU A 33 -27.83 -16.06 -1.99
C GLU A 33 -29.24 -15.74 -2.45
N ARG A 34 -29.89 -14.76 -1.80
CA ARG A 34 -31.29 -14.40 -2.04
C ARG A 34 -31.48 -13.51 -3.27
N GLN A 35 -30.49 -12.67 -3.58
CA GLN A 35 -30.60 -11.68 -4.64
C GLN A 35 -29.91 -12.11 -5.93
N LEU A 36 -28.81 -12.88 -5.83
CA LEU A 36 -27.99 -13.28 -6.98
C LEU A 36 -27.97 -14.80 -7.21
N GLY A 37 -28.52 -15.60 -6.29
CA GLY A 37 -28.69 -17.04 -6.46
C GLY A 37 -27.42 -17.87 -6.32
N PHE A 38 -26.37 -17.35 -5.66
CA PHE A 38 -25.14 -18.12 -5.42
C PHE A 38 -24.57 -17.88 -4.01
N THR A 39 -23.70 -18.79 -3.56
CA THR A 39 -22.98 -18.68 -2.29
C THR A 39 -21.52 -19.10 -2.46
N TYR A 40 -20.69 -18.78 -1.46
CA TYR A 40 -19.30 -19.26 -1.41
C TYR A 40 -19.24 -20.64 -0.76
N GLY A 41 -18.35 -21.50 -1.26
CA GLY A 41 -17.95 -22.71 -0.53
C GLY A 41 -16.98 -22.38 0.61
N HIS A 42 -16.60 -23.39 1.39
CA HIS A 42 -15.74 -23.24 2.56
C HIS A 42 -14.40 -22.55 2.25
N GLY A 43 -14.20 -21.37 2.83
CA GLY A 43 -12.99 -20.56 2.67
C GLY A 43 -11.81 -20.96 3.59
N SER A 44 -10.59 -20.57 3.21
CA SER A 44 -9.38 -20.77 4.01
C SER A 44 -9.30 -19.90 5.28
N LEU A 45 -10.09 -18.83 5.31
CA LEU A 45 -10.22 -17.89 6.44
C LEU A 45 -11.58 -18.00 7.14
N GLU A 46 -12.40 -19.00 6.77
CA GLU A 46 -13.58 -19.30 7.58
C GLU A 46 -13.11 -19.75 8.96
N PRO A 47 -13.79 -19.31 10.03
CA PRO A 47 -13.42 -19.70 11.37
C PRO A 47 -13.59 -21.21 11.51
N SER A 48 -12.50 -21.95 11.29
CA SER A 48 -12.37 -23.28 11.84
C SER A 48 -12.43 -23.16 13.37
N LYS A 49 -12.79 -24.23 14.08
CA LYS A 49 -12.85 -24.24 15.56
C LYS A 49 -11.51 -23.88 16.26
N VAL A 50 -10.46 -23.59 15.50
CA VAL A 50 -9.18 -23.02 15.94
C VAL A 50 -9.24 -21.50 15.79
N THR A 51 -9.26 -20.81 16.93
CA THR A 51 -9.39 -19.35 17.01
C THR A 51 -8.23 -18.62 16.31
N HIS A 52 -8.51 -18.01 15.16
CA HIS A 52 -7.59 -17.09 14.47
C HIS A 52 -7.20 -15.85 15.33
N GLU A 53 -7.93 -15.62 16.41
CA GLU A 53 -7.67 -14.58 17.41
C GLU A 53 -6.28 -14.73 18.05
N ALA A 54 -5.80 -15.96 18.26
CA ALA A 54 -4.47 -16.22 18.83
C ALA A 54 -3.32 -15.86 17.87
N ALA A 55 -3.54 -15.98 16.55
CA ALA A 55 -2.55 -15.58 15.55
C ALA A 55 -2.53 -14.05 15.34
N ALA A 56 -3.68 -13.39 15.44
CA ALA A 56 -3.81 -11.94 15.32
C ALA A 56 -3.25 -11.18 16.55
N ALA A 57 -3.33 -11.77 17.75
CA ALA A 57 -2.87 -11.15 19.00
C ALA A 57 -1.34 -11.15 19.16
N LYS A 58 -0.61 -12.05 18.52
CA LYS A 58 0.84 -12.24 18.70
C LYS A 58 1.73 -11.28 17.89
N ILE A 59 1.17 -10.48 16.98
CA ILE A 59 1.95 -9.76 15.94
C ILE A 59 1.70 -8.24 15.95
N ARG A 60 0.94 -7.71 16.90
CA ARG A 60 0.67 -6.25 16.93
C ARG A 60 1.53 -5.55 17.96
N SER A 61 2.73 -5.16 17.53
CA SER A 61 3.26 -3.87 17.97
C SER A 61 2.17 -2.81 17.78
N THR A 62 1.94 -1.97 18.79
CA THR A 62 1.04 -0.83 18.67
C THR A 62 1.59 0.25 17.75
N ARG A 63 2.88 0.16 17.38
CA ARG A 63 3.56 1.14 16.52
C ARG A 63 3.62 0.69 15.07
N ALA A 64 3.35 1.62 14.17
CA ALA A 64 3.42 1.42 12.74
C ALA A 64 4.20 2.54 12.05
N LEU A 65 4.82 2.18 10.93
CA LEU A 65 5.39 3.14 9.99
C LEU A 65 4.27 3.64 9.09
N HIS A 66 3.97 4.93 9.19
CA HIS A 66 3.03 5.61 8.32
C HIS A 66 3.79 6.25 7.16
N ILE A 67 3.35 5.95 5.95
CA ILE A 67 3.93 6.44 4.71
C ILE A 67 2.87 7.26 3.98
N SER A 68 3.21 8.49 3.59
CA SER A 68 2.30 9.44 2.95
C SER A 68 3.01 10.32 1.91
N GLY A 69 2.27 11.15 1.17
CA GLY A 69 2.83 12.09 0.19
C GLY A 69 3.20 11.45 -1.15
N VAL A 70 2.84 10.18 -1.37
CA VAL A 70 3.08 9.47 -2.62
C VAL A 70 1.99 9.86 -3.62
N ASN A 71 2.29 10.82 -4.49
CA ASN A 71 1.36 11.29 -5.51
C ASN A 71 1.21 10.27 -6.65
N ARG A 72 0.06 9.58 -6.71
CA ARG A 72 -0.32 8.62 -7.76
C ARG A 72 -0.30 9.22 -9.15
N ALA A 73 -0.57 10.53 -9.29
CA ALA A 73 -0.55 11.21 -10.59
C ALA A 73 0.85 11.34 -11.19
N ALA A 74 1.89 11.21 -10.37
CA ALA A 74 3.29 11.23 -10.81
C ALA A 74 3.80 9.84 -11.23
N ILE A 75 3.01 8.78 -11.01
CA ILE A 75 3.39 7.39 -11.27
C ILE A 75 2.47 6.80 -12.34
N ARG A 76 3.05 6.27 -13.42
CA ARG A 76 2.29 5.63 -14.49
C ARG A 76 2.06 4.17 -14.16
N GLY A 77 0.80 3.77 -14.08
CA GLY A 77 0.42 2.39 -13.74
C GLY A 77 0.54 2.08 -12.25
N SER A 78 0.27 0.83 -11.90
CA SER A 78 0.36 0.32 -10.53
C SER A 78 1.79 0.29 -10.02
N PHE A 79 1.96 0.39 -8.71
CA PHE A 79 3.26 0.44 -8.05
C PHE A 79 3.18 -0.15 -6.64
N LEU A 80 4.34 -0.41 -6.04
CA LEU A 80 4.48 -0.93 -4.68
C LEU A 80 5.18 0.10 -3.80
N ILE A 81 4.74 0.21 -2.56
CA ILE A 81 5.41 0.96 -1.49
C ILE A 81 5.97 -0.07 -0.52
N SER A 82 7.28 -0.24 -0.47
CA SER A 82 7.95 -1.21 0.41
C SER A 82 8.73 -0.50 1.50
N ALA A 83 8.62 -0.95 2.75
CA ALA A 83 9.44 -0.46 3.85
C ALA A 83 10.56 -1.45 4.18
N PHE A 84 11.70 -0.90 4.56
CA PHE A 84 12.88 -1.66 4.95
C PHE A 84 13.52 -1.09 6.22
N ALA A 85 14.04 -1.97 7.07
CA ALA A 85 15.01 -1.63 8.11
C ALA A 85 16.41 -2.04 7.63
N VAL A 86 17.36 -1.13 7.65
CA VAL A 86 18.76 -1.40 7.33
C VAL A 86 19.49 -1.63 8.64
N ILE A 87 19.86 -2.88 8.89
CA ILE A 87 20.59 -3.33 10.08
C ILE A 87 21.94 -3.84 9.60
N ASP A 88 23.04 -3.29 10.12
CA ASP A 88 24.41 -3.62 9.73
C ASP A 88 24.65 -3.53 8.20
N GLY A 89 24.06 -2.51 7.57
CA GLY A 89 24.14 -2.28 6.13
C GLY A 89 23.29 -3.24 5.27
N LYS A 90 22.55 -4.17 5.88
CA LYS A 90 21.69 -5.13 5.16
C LYS A 90 20.22 -4.71 5.24
N PRO A 91 19.52 -4.62 4.09
CA PRO A 91 18.10 -4.29 4.09
C PRO A 91 17.26 -5.51 4.50
N GLN A 92 16.46 -5.35 5.54
CA GLN A 92 15.41 -6.28 5.96
C GLN A 92 14.05 -5.72 5.59
N HIS A 93 13.23 -6.53 4.91
CA HIS A 93 11.91 -6.12 4.45
C HIS A 93 10.90 -6.15 5.60
N LEU A 94 10.17 -5.04 5.78
CA LEU A 94 9.17 -4.90 6.86
C LEU A 94 7.75 -5.12 6.36
N GLY A 95 7.49 -4.81 5.08
CA GLY A 95 6.17 -4.93 4.50
C GLY A 95 6.05 -4.18 3.18
N THR A 96 4.99 -4.47 2.45
CA THR A 96 4.69 -3.83 1.17
C THR A 96 3.20 -3.54 1.05
N GLU A 97 2.88 -2.33 0.62
CA GLU A 97 1.55 -1.92 0.20
C GLU A 97 1.49 -1.86 -1.33
N ALA A 98 0.48 -2.52 -1.92
CA ALA A 98 0.29 -2.55 -3.36
C ALA A 98 -0.74 -1.50 -3.79
N VAL A 99 -0.30 -0.50 -4.55
CA VAL A 99 -1.19 0.56 -5.03
C VAL A 99 -1.66 0.24 -6.44
N LEU A 100 -2.91 -0.20 -6.56
CA LEU A 100 -3.56 -0.38 -7.85
C LEU A 100 -3.85 0.99 -8.47
N SER A 101 -3.31 1.20 -9.67
CA SER A 101 -3.45 2.46 -10.41
C SER A 101 -3.61 2.18 -11.91
N ARG A 102 -3.68 3.23 -12.72
CA ARG A 102 -3.88 3.18 -14.17
C ARG A 102 -2.81 3.95 -14.92
N TRP A 103 -2.67 3.70 -16.22
CA TRP A 103 -1.66 4.32 -17.07
C TRP A 103 -1.79 5.85 -17.20
N SER A 104 -3.03 6.35 -17.17
CA SER A 104 -3.34 7.79 -17.23
C SER A 104 -4.29 8.16 -16.09
N VAL A 105 -3.71 8.59 -14.97
CA VAL A 105 -4.46 9.13 -13.83
C VAL A 105 -4.94 10.56 -14.13
N GLN A 106 -4.14 11.33 -14.88
CA GLN A 106 -4.45 12.72 -15.27
C GLN A 106 -5.70 12.83 -16.14
N GLY A 107 -6.02 11.84 -16.98
CA GLY A 107 -7.25 11.85 -17.78
C GLY A 107 -8.48 11.31 -17.05
N CYS A 108 -8.34 10.85 -15.80
CA CYS A 108 -9.41 10.20 -15.05
C CYS A 108 -9.99 11.17 -14.02
N ALA A 109 -11.15 11.73 -14.32
CA ALA A 109 -11.77 12.76 -13.49
C ALA A 109 -12.11 12.28 -12.06
N ASN A 110 -12.47 11.00 -11.89
CA ASN A 110 -12.66 10.38 -10.57
C ASN A 110 -11.35 10.08 -9.83
N CYS A 111 -10.23 9.94 -10.56
CA CYS A 111 -8.94 9.62 -9.95
C CYS A 111 -8.22 10.88 -9.45
N GLN A 112 -8.49 12.03 -10.07
CA GLN A 112 -7.90 13.32 -9.68
C GLN A 112 -8.28 13.77 -8.26
N THR A 113 -9.33 13.20 -7.66
CA THR A 113 -9.81 13.57 -6.32
C THR A 113 -9.12 12.76 -5.20
N HIS A 114 -8.42 11.67 -5.53
CA HIS A 114 -7.72 10.79 -4.57
C HIS A 114 -6.31 10.44 -5.04
N LEU A 115 -5.47 11.47 -5.13
CA LEU A 115 -4.11 11.36 -5.67
C LEU A 115 -3.06 10.93 -4.64
N ASP A 116 -3.33 11.08 -3.34
CA ASP A 116 -2.38 10.65 -2.33
C ASP A 116 -2.53 9.14 -2.09
N ALA A 117 -1.41 8.42 -2.20
CA ALA A 117 -1.30 7.04 -1.76
C ALA A 117 -0.59 6.99 -0.41
N THR A 118 -1.17 6.23 0.51
CA THR A 118 -0.63 6.01 1.85
C THR A 118 -0.39 4.52 2.06
N ALA A 119 0.51 4.22 3.00
CA ALA A 119 0.73 2.86 3.48
C ALA A 119 0.94 2.88 4.98
N VAL A 120 0.45 1.87 5.68
CA VAL A 120 0.66 1.67 7.12
C VAL A 120 1.27 0.29 7.31
N ILE A 121 2.53 0.25 7.70
CA ILE A 121 3.28 -0.99 7.85
C ILE A 121 3.56 -1.21 9.34
N PRO A 122 2.97 -2.24 9.97
CA PRO A 122 3.26 -2.58 11.36
C PRO A 122 4.75 -2.83 11.54
N LEU A 123 5.33 -2.31 12.62
CA LEU A 123 6.73 -2.53 12.93
C LEU A 123 6.89 -3.73 13.85
N PRO A 124 7.85 -4.63 13.60
CA PRO A 124 8.27 -5.64 14.58
C PRO A 124 8.61 -4.99 15.93
N GLU A 125 8.34 -5.67 17.05
CA GLU A 125 8.50 -5.08 18.40
C GLU A 125 9.92 -4.61 18.71
N ASP A 126 10.93 -5.34 18.24
CA ASP A 126 12.36 -5.01 18.40
C ASP A 126 12.74 -3.72 17.67
N ILE A 127 12.28 -3.56 16.43
CA ILE A 127 12.48 -2.35 15.63
C ILE A 127 11.66 -1.19 16.21
N ALA A 128 10.41 -1.47 16.57
CA ALA A 128 9.52 -0.49 17.19
C ALA A 128 10.14 0.03 18.49
N ALA A 129 10.66 -0.83 19.37
CA ALA A 129 11.31 -0.46 20.63
C ALA A 129 12.47 0.53 20.45
N ALA A 130 13.22 0.41 19.34
CA ALA A 130 14.32 1.30 19.02
C ALA A 130 13.89 2.66 18.43
N LEU A 131 12.62 2.81 18.04
CA LEU A 131 12.10 3.98 17.36
C LEU A 131 11.17 4.79 18.26
N SER A 132 11.49 6.07 18.44
CA SER A 132 10.58 7.05 19.02
C SER A 132 9.59 7.56 17.97
N PRO A 133 8.38 8.01 18.36
CA PRO A 133 7.51 8.77 17.48
C PRO A 133 8.25 9.95 16.84
N THR A 134 8.10 10.13 15.53
CA THR A 134 8.79 11.19 14.78
C THR A 134 7.80 11.97 13.92
N PRO A 135 8.02 13.27 13.68
CA PRO A 135 7.24 14.00 12.68
C PRO A 135 7.50 13.45 11.26
N PRO A 136 6.58 13.70 10.30
CA PRO A 136 6.75 13.28 8.91
C PRO A 136 8.05 13.79 8.27
N SER A 137 8.86 12.87 7.76
CA SER A 137 10.16 13.16 7.12
C SER A 137 10.31 12.44 5.79
N THR A 138 10.94 13.06 4.79
CA THR A 138 11.28 12.39 3.52
C THR A 138 12.59 11.61 3.60
N LYS A 139 13.37 11.79 4.67
CA LYS A 139 14.60 11.04 4.92
C LYS A 139 14.28 9.74 5.65
N ALA A 140 15.16 8.74 5.53
CA ALA A 140 15.10 7.58 6.40
C ALA A 140 15.16 8.01 7.88
N ILE A 141 14.45 7.28 8.71
CA ILE A 141 14.41 7.47 10.16
C ILE A 141 15.57 6.67 10.76
N LEU A 142 16.39 7.33 11.57
CA LEU A 142 17.52 6.70 12.26
C LEU A 142 17.10 6.32 13.68
N ALA A 143 17.33 5.05 14.04
CA ALA A 143 17.26 4.54 15.39
C ALA A 143 18.63 4.04 15.85
N THR A 144 18.88 4.14 17.16
CA THR A 144 20.06 3.52 17.80
C THR A 144 19.59 2.32 18.61
N MET A 145 20.04 1.13 18.22
CA MET A 145 19.83 -0.12 18.94
C MET A 145 21.11 -0.51 19.72
N PRO A 146 21.00 -1.38 20.74
CA PRO A 146 22.19 -1.95 21.40
C PRO A 146 23.14 -2.65 20.42
N SER A 147 22.62 -3.20 19.32
CA SER A 147 23.38 -3.89 18.28
C SER A 147 23.97 -2.97 17.21
N GLY A 148 23.60 -1.67 17.17
CA GLY A 148 24.07 -0.73 16.14
C GLY A 148 23.01 0.28 15.71
N GLN A 149 23.29 1.00 14.62
CA GLN A 149 22.33 1.95 14.03
C GLN A 149 21.40 1.26 13.05
N VAL A 150 20.10 1.54 13.15
CA VAL A 150 19.07 1.05 12.24
C VAL A 150 18.48 2.20 11.45
N HIS A 151 18.48 2.08 10.12
CA HIS A 151 17.82 3.05 9.26
C HIS A 151 16.50 2.47 8.74
N VAL A 152 15.37 3.07 9.07
CA VAL A 152 14.09 2.71 8.49
C VAL A 152 13.76 3.64 7.33
N GLY A 153 13.58 3.06 6.16
CA GLY A 153 13.27 3.80 4.95
C GLY A 153 12.28 3.09 4.04
N VAL A 154 11.97 3.74 2.94
CA VAL A 154 10.93 3.33 1.99
C VAL A 154 11.48 3.36 0.57
N VAL A 155 11.02 2.40 -0.21
CA VAL A 155 11.28 2.29 -1.63
C VAL A 155 9.95 2.21 -2.37
N VAL A 156 9.78 3.05 -3.38
CA VAL A 156 8.62 2.99 -4.29
C VAL A 156 9.05 2.29 -5.57
N HIS A 157 8.43 1.16 -5.85
CA HIS A 157 8.71 0.33 -7.03
C HIS A 157 7.61 0.53 -8.07
N GLY A 158 7.97 0.98 -9.26
CA GLY A 158 7.10 0.92 -10.43
C GLY A 158 7.24 -0.43 -11.15
N ARG A 159 6.50 -0.59 -12.24
CA ARG A 159 6.62 -1.78 -13.11
C ARG A 159 8.04 -2.00 -13.63
N ASP A 160 8.70 -0.90 -14.01
CA ASP A 160 9.99 -0.92 -14.70
C ASP A 160 11.15 -0.57 -13.76
N GLY A 161 11.00 -0.77 -12.44
CA GLY A 161 12.09 -0.60 -11.46
C GLY A 161 11.79 0.39 -10.33
N VAL A 162 12.84 0.84 -9.65
CA VAL A 162 12.72 1.76 -8.50
C VAL A 162 12.46 3.19 -8.98
N LEU A 163 11.40 3.79 -8.46
CA LEU A 163 10.99 5.17 -8.75
C LEU A 163 11.47 6.15 -7.68
N PHE A 164 11.59 5.69 -6.44
CA PHE A 164 12.06 6.47 -5.29
C PHE A 164 12.69 5.53 -4.26
N SER A 165 13.75 5.99 -3.61
CA SER A 165 14.33 5.36 -2.42
C SER A 165 14.91 6.45 -1.54
N ASN A 166 14.72 6.34 -0.23
CA ASN A 166 15.43 7.15 0.76
C ASN A 166 16.33 6.31 1.68
N LEU A 167 16.62 5.07 1.28
CA LEU A 167 17.58 4.21 1.98
C LEU A 167 19.00 4.81 1.91
N PRO A 168 19.89 4.46 2.87
CA PRO A 168 21.28 4.86 2.82
C PRO A 168 21.97 4.49 1.50
N ALA A 169 22.93 5.30 1.07
CA ALA A 169 23.70 5.05 -0.15
C ALA A 169 24.40 3.68 -0.09
N GLY A 170 24.39 2.94 -1.22
CA GLY A 170 24.99 1.60 -1.31
C GLY A 170 24.09 0.46 -0.83
N VAL A 171 22.87 0.75 -0.35
CA VAL A 171 21.88 -0.27 0.02
C VAL A 171 20.93 -0.52 -1.16
N ASP A 172 21.14 -1.63 -1.86
CA ASP A 172 20.26 -2.07 -2.94
C ASP A 172 19.07 -2.86 -2.39
N ALA A 173 17.90 -2.21 -2.31
CA ALA A 173 16.64 -2.91 -2.11
C ALA A 173 16.23 -3.63 -3.40
N LYS A 174 16.77 -4.84 -3.60
CA LYS A 174 16.32 -5.72 -4.69
C LYS A 174 14.83 -6.03 -4.47
N SER A 175 14.00 -5.78 -5.48
CA SER A 175 12.59 -6.16 -5.42
C SER A 175 12.50 -7.67 -5.20
N THR A 176 11.67 -8.13 -4.27
CA THR A 176 11.48 -9.55 -3.92
C THR A 176 10.73 -10.37 -4.99
N GLY A 177 10.82 -9.97 -6.26
CA GLY A 177 10.28 -10.70 -7.41
C GLY A 177 11.30 -10.76 -8.54
N LYS A 178 11.06 -11.67 -9.50
CA LYS A 178 11.82 -11.86 -10.76
C LYS A 178 11.92 -10.62 -11.69
N LEU A 179 11.62 -9.42 -11.20
CA LEU A 179 11.91 -8.15 -11.85
C LEU A 179 13.33 -7.71 -11.48
N ALA A 180 14.29 -8.59 -11.79
CA ALA A 180 15.71 -8.28 -11.71
C ALA A 180 16.07 -7.39 -12.92
N ALA A 181 16.84 -6.34 -12.64
CA ALA A 181 17.48 -5.47 -13.61
C ALA A 181 16.52 -4.58 -14.42
N ALA A 182 15.98 -3.55 -13.78
CA ALA A 182 15.74 -2.30 -14.49
C ALA A 182 16.35 -1.16 -13.68
N SER A 183 17.35 -0.54 -14.29
CA SER A 183 17.94 0.73 -13.92
C SER A 183 16.84 1.71 -13.50
N ILE A 184 17.16 2.63 -12.58
CA ILE A 184 16.37 3.84 -12.32
C ILE A 184 15.86 4.34 -13.67
N SER A 185 14.54 4.30 -13.87
CA SER A 185 13.94 4.68 -15.15
C SER A 185 14.41 6.09 -15.48
N LYS A 186 15.27 6.23 -16.50
CA LYS A 186 15.79 7.54 -16.97
C LYS A 186 14.66 8.50 -17.40
N ASN A 187 13.45 7.98 -17.58
CA ASN A 187 12.26 8.69 -18.00
C ASN A 187 11.19 8.86 -16.91
N ALA A 188 11.38 8.29 -15.72
CA ALA A 188 10.56 8.68 -14.57
C ALA A 188 11.14 9.99 -14.03
N PRO A 189 10.33 11.02 -13.72
CA PRO A 189 10.83 12.15 -12.96
C PRO A 189 11.12 11.68 -11.53
N VAL A 190 12.30 11.08 -11.33
CA VAL A 190 12.82 10.54 -10.06
C VAL A 190 12.76 11.60 -8.94
N ASN A 191 12.73 12.88 -9.30
CA ASN A 191 12.68 14.03 -8.39
C ASN A 191 11.27 14.50 -7.97
N ARG A 192 10.18 13.83 -8.37
CA ARG A 192 8.80 14.27 -8.01
C ARG A 192 8.09 13.41 -6.96
N ILE A 193 8.57 12.22 -6.67
CA ILE A 193 7.95 11.34 -5.66
C ILE A 193 8.59 11.64 -4.32
N LYS A 194 7.77 12.02 -3.33
CA LYS A 194 8.22 12.31 -1.96
C LYS A 194 7.41 11.46 -1.00
N ALA A 195 7.92 10.28 -0.64
CA ALA A 195 7.36 9.54 0.48
C ALA A 195 7.79 10.21 1.79
N ARG A 196 6.83 10.51 2.66
CA ARG A 196 7.05 10.97 4.03
C ARG A 196 6.78 9.82 4.99
N LEU A 197 7.63 9.69 5.99
CA LEU A 197 7.62 8.63 6.97
C LEU A 197 7.41 9.26 8.35
N GLU A 198 6.53 8.66 9.14
CA GLU A 198 6.38 8.96 10.56
C GLU A 198 6.11 7.67 11.33
N ILE A 199 6.50 7.66 12.61
CA ILE A 199 6.20 6.57 13.55
C ILE A 199 5.02 7.02 14.39
N ARG A 200 3.95 6.23 14.38
CA ARG A 200 2.78 6.41 15.25
C ARG A 200 2.57 5.16 16.09
#